data_AF-A0A954D5Z8-F1
#
_entry.id   AF-A0A954D5Z8-F1
#
_cell.length_a   1.000
_cell.length_b   1.000
_cell.length_c   1.000
_cell.angle_alpha   90.00
_cell.angle_beta   90.00
_cell.angle_gamma   90.00
#
_symmetry.space_group_name_H-M   'P 1'
#
loop_
_entity.id
_entity.type
_entity.pdbx_description
1 polymer ?
#
loop_
_entity_poly.entity_id
_entity_poly.type
_entity_poly.pdbx_seq_one_letter_code
_entity_poly.pdbx_strand_id
1 'polypeptide(L)' 'MNAPIATKVACFNCGSEQTRVFYRIDDIPVHSCLLMPSREAAVGYPRGELQLAVCDTCGVVQIAACDPTV' A
#
# COMPACT_ATOMS: atom_id res chain seq x y z
N MET A 1 1.77 -20.97 2.54
CA MET A 1 3.00 -20.24 2.88
C MET A 1 3.28 -19.31 1.74
N ASN A 2 2.77 -18.08 1.79
CA ASN A 2 2.85 -17.16 0.66
C ASN A 2 4.02 -16.22 0.91
N ALA A 3 5.04 -16.35 0.06
CA ALA A 3 6.27 -15.57 0.12
C ALA A 3 5.94 -14.06 0.07
N PRO A 4 6.64 -13.22 0.85
CA PRO A 4 6.53 -11.78 0.67
C PRO A 4 7.16 -11.44 -0.68
N ILE A 5 6.38 -10.84 -1.59
CA ILE A 5 6.95 -10.16 -2.76
C ILE A 5 7.65 -8.93 -2.18
N ALA A 6 8.94 -9.10 -1.85
CA ALA A 6 9.75 -8.04 -1.31
C ALA A 6 10.09 -7.05 -2.43
N THR A 7 9.19 -6.11 -2.70
CA THR A 7 9.54 -4.91 -3.45
C THR A 7 10.45 -4.10 -2.54
N LYS A 8 11.77 -4.24 -2.71
CA LYS A 8 12.75 -3.36 -2.07
C LYS A 8 12.57 -1.96 -2.66
N VAL A 9 11.75 -1.14 -2.02
CA VAL A 9 11.56 0.27 -2.38
C VAL A 9 12.50 1.10 -1.53
N ALA A 10 13.38 1.87 -2.16
CA ALA A 10 14.22 2.83 -1.44
C ALA A 10 13.35 3.79 -0.61
N CYS A 11 13.84 4.20 0.54
CA CYS A 11 13.16 5.17 1.38
C CYS A 11 13.00 6.51 0.62
N PHE A 12 11.76 6.96 0.37
CA PHE A 12 11.54 8.21 -0.36
C PHE A 12 12.05 9.44 0.40
N ASN A 13 12.19 9.33 1.73
CA ASN A 13 12.59 10.44 2.59
C ASN A 13 14.11 10.59 2.70
N CYS A 14 14.85 9.50 2.90
CA CYS A 14 16.30 9.54 3.17
C CYS A 14 17.17 8.77 2.16
N GLY A 15 16.57 8.13 1.15
CA GLY A 15 17.28 7.37 0.12
C GLY A 15 17.86 6.02 0.55
N SER A 16 17.73 5.63 1.82
CA SER A 16 18.23 4.34 2.32
C SER A 16 17.49 3.16 1.67
N GLU A 17 18.23 2.08 1.37
CA GLU A 17 17.66 0.81 0.92
C GLU A 17 17.18 -0.09 2.09
N GLN A 18 17.37 0.35 3.34
CA GLN A 18 16.99 -0.39 4.54
C GLN A 18 15.50 -0.18 4.86
N THR A 19 14.64 -0.68 3.96
CA THR A 19 13.19 -0.69 4.15
C THR A 19 12.68 -2.13 4.27
N ARG A 20 11.67 -2.31 5.12
CA ARG A 20 11.00 -3.61 5.30
C ARG A 20 9.50 -3.45 5.32
N VAL A 21 8.80 -4.32 4.59
CA VAL A 21 7.34 -4.43 4.67
C VAL A 21 6.96 -4.93 6.05
N PHE A 22 6.04 -4.24 6.72
CA PHE A 22 5.56 -4.62 8.06
C PHE A 22 4.04 -4.80 8.11
N TYR A 23 3.32 -4.31 7.10
CA TYR A 23 1.88 -4.42 7.01
C TYR A 23 1.48 -4.69 5.57
N ARG A 24 0.59 -5.67 5.40
CA ARG A 24 -0.06 -5.98 4.13
C ARG A 24 -1.54 -6.22 4.40
N ILE A 25 -2.37 -5.66 3.54
CA ILE A 25 -3.78 -5.96 3.49
C ILE A 25 -4.20 -6.14 2.04
N ASP A 26 -4.98 -7.18 1.80
CA ASP A 26 -5.49 -7.57 0.49
C ASP A 26 -6.99 -7.26 0.44
N ASP A 27 -7.55 -7.11 -0.76
CA ASP A 27 -8.98 -6.90 -0.99
C ASP A 27 -9.53 -5.70 -0.18
N ILE A 28 -8.98 -4.50 -0.38
CA ILE A 28 -9.52 -3.26 0.18
C ILE A 28 -9.89 -2.27 -0.93
N PRO A 29 -10.85 -1.35 -0.72
CA PRO A 29 -11.08 -0.26 -1.67
C PRO A 29 -9.78 0.51 -1.91
N VAL A 30 -9.42 0.72 -3.17
CA VAL A 30 -8.12 1.34 -3.53
C VAL A 30 -8.01 2.80 -3.10
N HIS A 31 -9.14 3.44 -2.80
CA HIS A 31 -9.22 4.79 -2.26
C HIS A 31 -9.93 4.82 -0.91
N SER A 32 -9.35 5.58 0.03
CA SER A 32 -9.97 5.90 1.32
C SER A 32 -10.71 7.23 1.22
N CYS A 33 -11.91 7.30 1.79
CA CYS A 33 -12.71 8.53 1.89
C CYS A 33 -13.29 9.08 0.57
N LEU A 34 -13.50 8.23 -0.45
CA LEU A 34 -14.25 8.64 -1.63
C LEU A 34 -15.76 8.62 -1.35
N LEU A 35 -16.44 9.75 -1.56
CA LEU A 35 -17.90 9.82 -1.47
C LEU A 35 -18.53 9.27 -2.75
N MET A 36 -19.41 8.29 -2.59
CA MET A 36 -20.03 7.59 -3.72
C MET A 36 -21.49 8.02 -3.90
N PRO A 37 -21.97 8.16 -5.15
CA PRO A 37 -23.32 8.67 -5.44
C PRO A 37 -24.43 7.64 -5.16
N SER A 38 -24.07 6.35 -5.03
CA SER A 38 -25.00 5.27 -4.70
C SER A 38 -24.32 4.13 -3.95
N ARG A 39 -25.15 3.27 -3.33
CA ARG A 39 -24.69 2.06 -2.65
C ARG A 39 -24.05 1.08 -3.63
N GLU A 40 -24.65 0.89 -4.80
CA GLU A 40 -24.17 -0.02 -5.83
C GLU A 40 -22.77 0.38 -6.30
N ALA A 41 -22.54 1.69 -6.50
CA ALA A 41 -21.23 2.22 -6.86
C ALA A 41 -20.20 2.01 -5.74
N ALA A 42 -20.60 2.18 -4.47
CA ALA A 42 -19.70 1.96 -3.33
C ALA A 42 -19.31 0.50 -3.13
N VAL A 43 -20.27 -0.43 -3.26
CA VAL A 43 -20.02 -1.87 -3.09
C VAL A 43 -19.23 -2.44 -4.28
N GLY A 44 -19.44 -1.91 -5.49
CA GLY A 44 -18.73 -2.29 -6.70
C GLY A 44 -17.41 -1.55 -6.94
N TYR A 45 -16.96 -0.72 -5.99
CA TYR A 45 -15.75 0.07 -6.17
C TYR A 45 -14.50 -0.81 -6.31
N PRO A 46 -13.51 -0.43 -7.14
CA PRO A 46 -12.31 -1.24 -7.32
C PRO A 46 -11.59 -1.53 -6.00
N ARG A 47 -11.14 -2.77 -5.89
CA ARG A 47 -10.42 -3.29 -4.72
C ARG A 47 -9.05 -3.81 -5.15
N GLY A 48 -8.07 -3.64 -4.27
CA GLY A 48 -6.70 -4.04 -4.52
C GLY A 48 -5.96 -4.39 -3.25
N GLU A 49 -4.64 -4.47 -3.36
CA GLU A 49 -3.75 -4.68 -2.22
C GLU A 49 -3.03 -3.38 -1.83
N LEU A 50 -2.66 -3.31 -0.55
CA LEU A 50 -1.80 -2.26 -0.01
C LEU A 50 -0.70 -2.91 0.83
N GLN A 51 0.54 -2.51 0.55
CA GLN A 51 1.70 -2.86 1.36
C GLN A 51 2.34 -1.60 1.93
N LEU A 52 2.63 -1.61 3.23
CA LEU A 52 3.37 -0.54 3.90
C LEU A 52 4.73 -1.06 4.36
N ALA A 53 5.76 -0.25 4.10
CA ALA A 53 7.11 -0.48 4.58
C ALA A 53 7.53 0.62 5.56
N VAL A 54 8.45 0.27 6.45
CA VAL A 54 9.12 1.23 7.33
C VAL A 54 10.62 1.21 7.06
N CYS A 55 11.22 2.39 7.10
CA CYS A 55 12.67 2.56 6.98
C CYS A 55 13.35 2.34 8.33
N ASP A 56 14.26 1.38 8.41
CA ASP A 56 15.03 1.10 9.62
C ASP A 56 16.13 2.15 9.87
N THR A 57 16.37 3.07 8.92
CA THR A 57 17.33 4.19 9.08
C THR A 57 16.71 5.46 9.65
N CYS A 58 15.54 5.88 9.16
CA CYS A 58 14.93 7.16 9.53
C CYS A 58 13.53 7.04 10.13
N GLY A 59 12.95 5.84 10.18
CA GLY A 59 11.66 5.58 10.81
C GLY A 59 10.43 5.95 9.98
N VAL A 60 10.58 6.47 8.76
CA VAL A 60 9.42 6.80 7.92
C VAL A 60 8.63 5.55 7.54
N VAL A 61 7.31 5.65 7.54
CA VAL A 61 6.40 4.66 6.98
C VAL A 61 5.97 5.12 5.59
N GLN A 62 6.06 4.24 4.60
CA GLN A 62 5.76 4.51 3.20
C GLN A 62 4.92 3.43 2.56
N ILE A 63 4.17 3.80 1.50
CA ILE A 63 3.53 2.83 0.62
C ILE A 63 4.63 2.13 -0.17
N ALA A 64 4.67 0.80 -0.07
CA ALA A 64 5.62 -0.05 -0.77
C ALA A 64 5.02 -0.63 -2.07
N ALA A 65 3.72 -0.90 -2.06
CA ALA A 65 2.99 -1.38 -3.25
C ALA A 65 1.50 -1.01 -3.17
N CYS A 66 0.99 -0.51 -4.29
CA CYS A 66 -0.41 -0.44 -4.69
C CYS A 66 -0.44 -0.27 -6.22
N ASP A 67 -1.56 -0.56 -6.89
CA ASP A 67 -1.71 -0.26 -8.31
C ASP A 67 -2.03 1.23 -8.49
N PRO A 68 -1.17 2.04 -9.14
CA PRO A 68 -1.42 3.46 -9.33
C PRO A 68 -2.36 3.77 -10.52
N THR A 69 -2.79 2.75 -11.27
CA THR A 69 -3.62 2.91 -12.47
C THR A 69 -5.12 2.77 -12.21
N VAL A 70 -5.49 2.41 -10.98
CA VAL A 70 -6.88 2.18 -10.54
C VAL A 70 -7.35 3.34 -9.66
#